data_AF-A0A3S5ERZ5-F1
#
_entry.id   AF-A0A3S5ERZ5-F1
#
_cell.length_a   1.000
_cell.length_b   1.000
_cell.length_c   1.000
_cell.angle_alpha   90.00
_cell.angle_beta   90.00
_cell.angle_gamma   90.00
#
_symmetry.space_group_name_H-M   'P 1'
#
loop_
_entity.id
_entity.type
_entity.pdbx_description
1 polymer ?
#
loop_
_entity_poly.entity_id
_entity_poly.type
_entity_poly.pdbx_seq_one_letter_code
_entity_poly.pdbx_strand_id
1 'polypeptide(L)' 'MSKLALEWEETLTFVFNEDCTLKRLKFADTVRDKNDDILKEDFAQRFDADFVLMTGILSKLTENLLDEFGGEKARL' A
#
# COMPACT_ATOMS: atom_id res chain seq x y z
N MET A 1 -1.22 -19.42 -14.57
CA MET A 1 -1.01 -18.46 -13.48
C MET A 1 -1.78 -17.19 -13.80
N SER A 2 -2.94 -17.04 -13.20
CA SER A 2 -3.75 -15.82 -13.27
C SER A 2 -3.06 -14.67 -12.53
N LYS A 3 -3.23 -13.46 -13.07
CA LYS A 3 -2.73 -12.21 -12.49
C LYS A 3 -3.77 -11.14 -12.74
N LEU A 4 -4.08 -10.35 -11.72
CA LEU A 4 -5.04 -9.25 -11.80
C LEU A 4 -4.30 -7.94 -11.53
N ALA A 5 -4.45 -6.98 -12.43
CA ALA A 5 -4.07 -5.60 -12.16
C ALA A 5 -5.26 -4.93 -11.44
N LEU A 6 -5.01 -4.40 -10.24
CA LEU A 6 -6.02 -3.82 -9.37
C LEU A 6 -5.61 -2.41 -8.95
N GLU A 7 -6.63 -1.60 -8.70
CA GLU A 7 -6.51 -0.29 -8.06
C GLU A 7 -7.31 -0.34 -6.76
N TRP A 8 -6.78 0.27 -5.70
CA TRP A 8 -7.41 0.28 -4.40
C TRP A 8 -7.64 1.73 -3.92
N GLU A 9 -8.92 2.10 -3.82
CA GLU A 9 -9.40 3.38 -3.28
C GLU A 9 -8.70 4.64 -3.82
N GLU A 10 -8.30 4.64 -5.09
CA GLU A 10 -7.49 5.73 -5.70
C GLU A 10 -6.16 5.99 -4.97
N THR A 11 -5.71 5.09 -4.08
CA THR A 11 -4.51 5.25 -3.26
C THR A 11 -3.29 4.58 -3.87
N LEU A 12 -3.46 3.40 -4.48
CA LEU A 12 -2.39 2.65 -5.12
C LEU A 12 -2.90 1.66 -6.16
N THR A 13 -2.01 1.31 -7.08
CA THR A 13 -2.20 0.24 -8.06
C THR A 13 -1.20 -0.89 -7.81
N PHE A 14 -1.61 -2.12 -8.11
CA PHE A 14 -0.79 -3.31 -7.91
C PHE A 14 -1.21 -4.48 -8.81
N VAL A 15 -0.35 -5.48 -8.90
CA VAL A 15 -0.65 -6.77 -9.55
C VAL A 15 -0.78 -7.83 -8.47
N PHE A 16 -1.97 -8.40 -8.35
CA PHE A 16 -2.28 -9.52 -7.48
C PHE A 16 -2.11 -10.84 -8.22
N ASN A 17 -1.34 -11.76 -7.65
CA ASN A 17 -1.11 -13.09 -8.21
C ASN A 17 -1.85 -14.15 -7.37
N GLU A 18 -2.09 -15.32 -7.98
CA GLU A 18 -2.76 -16.46 -7.31
C GLU A 18 -2.07 -16.94 -6.02
N ASP A 19 -0.76 -16.71 -5.88
CA ASP A 19 0.02 -17.04 -4.68
C ASP A 19 -0.10 -15.96 -3.58
N CYS A 20 -1.07 -15.06 -3.69
CA CYS A 20 -1.29 -13.91 -2.83
C CYS A 20 -0.14 -12.89 -2.83
N THR A 21 0.81 -12.98 -3.79
CA THR A 21 1.88 -11.98 -3.89
C THR A 21 1.39 -10.69 -4.55
N LEU A 22 1.68 -9.56 -3.88
CA LEU A 22 1.50 -8.21 -4.41
C LEU A 22 2.76 -7.79 -5.18
N LYS A 23 2.62 -7.44 -6.46
CA LYS A 23 3.73 -6.98 -7.31
C LYS A 23 3.43 -5.62 -7.93
N ARG A 24 4.48 -4.90 -8.32
CA ARG A 24 4.38 -3.59 -9.01
C ARG A 24 3.51 -2.59 -8.24
N LEU A 25 3.67 -2.53 -6.92
CA LEU A 25 3.03 -1.52 -6.08
C LEU A 25 3.42 -0.12 -6.57
N LYS A 26 2.42 0.70 -6.88
CA LYS A 26 2.58 2.09 -7.27
C LYS A 26 1.53 2.93 -6.57
N PHE A 27 1.97 3.74 -5.61
CA PHE A 27 1.12 4.74 -4.95
C PHE A 27 0.71 5.84 -5.93
N ALA A 28 -0.51 6.34 -5.78
CA ALA A 28 -1.03 7.46 -6.53
C ALA A 28 -0.24 8.74 -6.24
N ASP A 29 -0.17 9.64 -7.22
CA ASP A 29 0.56 10.91 -7.07
C ASP A 29 -0.05 11.74 -5.93
N THR A 30 -1.38 11.73 -5.79
CA THR A 30 -2.10 12.36 -4.66
C THR A 30 -1.65 11.87 -3.28
N VAL A 31 -1.19 10.63 -3.16
CA VAL A 31 -0.62 10.10 -1.91
C VAL A 31 0.82 10.60 -1.73
N ARG A 32 1.60 10.62 -2.81
CA ARG A 32 3.02 11.03 -2.77
C ARG A 32 3.18 12.52 -2.47
N ASP A 33 2.24 13.32 -2.93
CA ASP A 33 2.25 14.77 -2.80
C ASP A 33 1.79 15.24 -1.39
N LYS A 34 1.28 14.33 -0.54
CA LYS A 34 0.74 14.68 0.79
C LYS A 34 1.72 15.36 1.73
N ASN A 35 3.00 15.07 1.58
CA ASN A 35 4.07 15.57 2.46
C ASN A 35 5.00 16.57 1.73
N ASP A 36 4.54 17.17 0.62
CA ASP A 36 5.31 18.14 -0.17
C ASP A 36 5.53 19.48 0.52
N ASP A 37 4.84 19.74 1.62
CA ASP A 37 5.05 20.86 2.52
C ASP A 37 6.31 20.71 3.38
N ILE A 38 6.82 19.48 3.55
CA ILE A 38 8.11 19.24 4.22
C ILE A 38 9.25 19.69 3.31
N LEU A 39 10.12 20.55 3.83
CA LEU A 39 11.27 21.06 3.10
C LEU A 39 12.16 19.91 2.61
N LYS A 40 12.60 19.99 1.35
CA LYS A 40 13.43 18.93 0.73
C LYS A 40 14.76 18.69 1.43
N GLU A 41 15.25 19.67 2.19
CA GLU A 41 16.49 19.58 2.96
C GLU A 41 16.32 18.71 4.22
N ASP A 42 15.10 18.53 4.72
CA ASP A 42 14.75 17.72 5.89
C ASP A 42 14.50 16.24 5.49
N PHE A 43 15.47 15.63 4.81
CA PHE A 43 15.36 14.28 4.23
C PHE A 43 14.86 13.23 5.23
N ALA A 44 15.36 13.25 6.46
CA ALA A 44 14.99 12.27 7.49
C ALA A 44 13.50 12.41 7.88
N GLN A 45 13.02 13.64 8.02
CA GLN A 45 11.64 13.92 8.37
C GLN A 45 10.69 13.55 7.22
N ARG A 46 11.05 13.91 5.98
CA ARG A 46 10.26 13.56 4.80
C ARG A 46 10.16 12.04 4.63
N PHE A 47 11.28 11.33 4.79
CA PHE A 47 11.30 9.88 4.70
C PHE A 47 10.41 9.22 5.77
N ASP A 48 10.50 9.68 7.03
CA ASP A 48 9.68 9.14 8.12
C ASP A 48 8.18 9.35 7.85
N ALA A 49 7.80 10.57 7.44
CA ALA A 49 6.41 10.90 7.10
C ALA A 49 5.89 10.08 5.91
N ASP A 50 6.69 9.93 4.85
CA ASP A 50 6.33 9.12 3.68
C ASP A 50 6.22 7.64 4.04
N PHE A 51 7.14 7.13 4.87
CA PHE A 51 7.14 5.74 5.32
C PHE A 51 5.91 5.42 6.17
N VAL A 52 5.57 6.27 7.14
CA VAL A 52 4.36 6.13 7.97
C VAL A 52 3.10 6.17 7.10
N LEU A 53 3.03 7.10 6.14
CA LEU A 53 1.89 7.21 5.23
C LEU A 53 1.72 5.94 4.37
N MET A 54 2.80 5.49 3.71
CA MET A 54 2.76 4.33 2.84
C MET A 54 2.47 3.03 3.60
N THR A 55 3.07 2.84 4.77
CA THR A 55 2.82 1.65 5.60
C THR A 55 1.41 1.61 6.16
N GLY A 56 0.84 2.77 6.54
CA GLY A 56 -0.56 2.86 6.96
C GLY A 56 -1.55 2.47 5.86
N ILE A 57 -1.27 2.86 4.61
CA ILE A 57 -2.06 2.46 3.44
C ILE A 57 -1.93 0.95 3.20
N LEU A 58 -0.72 0.40 3.27
CA LEU A 58 -0.48 -1.04 3.09
C LEU A 58 -1.13 -1.89 4.20
N SER A 59 -1.16 -1.40 5.45
CA SER A 59 -1.85 -2.09 6.56
C SER A 59 -3.32 -2.26 6.23
N LYS A 60 -3.99 -1.17 5.85
CA LYS A 60 -5.40 -1.19 5.49
C LYS A 60 -5.70 -2.05 4.26
N LEU A 61 -4.85 -2.00 3.23
CA LEU A 61 -4.98 -2.90 2.07
C LEU A 61 -4.88 -4.37 2.51
N THR A 62 -3.93 -4.68 3.39
CA THR A 62 -3.72 -6.05 3.87
C THR A 62 -4.91 -6.53 4.69
N GLU A 63 -5.43 -5.72 5.61
CA GLU A 63 -6.65 -6.00 6.36
C GLU A 63 -7.84 -6.24 5.43
N ASN A 64 -8.06 -5.36 4.44
CA ASN A 64 -9.14 -5.52 3.47
C ASN A 64 -9.01 -6.80 2.64
N LEU A 65 -7.82 -7.10 2.12
CA LEU A 65 -7.60 -8.33 1.37
C LEU A 65 -7.90 -9.56 2.24
N LEU A 66 -7.41 -9.58 3.48
CA LEU A 66 -7.66 -10.67 4.41
C LEU A 66 -9.16 -10.85 4.66
N ASP A 67 -9.90 -9.78 4.92
CA ASP A 67 -11.35 -9.82 5.13
C ASP A 67 -12.10 -10.36 3.90
N GLU A 68 -11.73 -9.90 2.69
CA GLU A 68 -12.32 -10.37 1.42
C GLU A 68 -12.02 -11.85 1.13
N PHE A 69 -10.88 -12.37 1.60
CA PHE A 69 -10.51 -13.78 1.47
C PHE A 69 -11.03 -14.67 2.61
N GLY A 70 -11.87 -14.14 3.52
CA GLY A 70 -12.47 -14.90 4.61
C GLY A 70 -11.63 -14.96 5.90
N GLY A 71 -10.71 -14.03 6.07
CA GLY A 71 -9.89 -13.82 7.26
C GLY A 71 -8.57 -14.60 7.27
N GLU A 72 -7.69 -14.23 8.22
CA GLU A 72 -6.49 -15.02 8.49
C GLU A 72 -6.85 -16.33 9.18
N LYS A 73 -6.19 -17.43 8.78
CA LYS A 73 -6.26 -18.67 9.53
C LYS A 73 -5.70 -18.44 10.93
N ALA A 74 -6.57 -18.45 11.93
CA ALA A 74 -6.14 -18.49 13.33
C ALA A 74 -5.18 -19.66 13.53
N ARG A 75 -3.99 -19.37 14.07
CA ARG A 75 -3.02 -20.40 14.42
C ARG A 75 -3.55 -21.15 15.64
N LEU A 76 -4.13 -22.33 15.38
CA LEU A 76 -4.51 -23.32 16.41
C LEU A 76 -3.26 -23.91 17.08
#